data_AF-A0A959H6M5-F1
#
_entry.id   AF-A0A959H6M5-F1
#
_cell.length_a   1.000
_cell.length_b   1.000
_cell.length_c   1.000
_cell.angle_alpha   90.00
_cell.angle_beta   90.00
_cell.angle_gamma   90.00
#
_symmetry.space_group_name_H-M   'P 1'
#
loop_
_entity.id
_entity.type
_entity.pdbx_description
1 polymer ?
#
loop_
_entity_poly.entity_id
_entity_poly.type
_entity_poly.pdbx_seq_one_letter_code
_entity_poly.pdbx_strand_id
1 'polypeptide(L)'
;GNFWSDYNGYDLGRDGVGDVPYHPVKLFNYVVNRTPEAMVLLRSLFVSLLNFSEKVSPSLTPANVADNAPFMQKLNFSKDKPAY
;
A
#
# COMPACT_ATOMS: atom_id res chain seq x y z
N GLY A 1 -8.83 -0.99 10.51
CA GLY A 1 -8.15 -1.11 9.22
C GLY A 1 -8.03 0.25 8.59
N ASN A 2 -7.13 0.41 7.63
CA ASN A 2 -7.10 1.57 6.76
C ASN A 2 -7.83 1.25 5.45
N PHE A 3 -8.35 2.28 4.78
CA PHE A 3 -8.82 2.15 3.41
C PHE A 3 -7.77 2.70 2.46
N TRP A 4 -7.47 1.96 1.40
CA TRP A 4 -6.47 2.31 0.39
C TRP A 4 -7.14 2.37 -0.98
N SER A 5 -7.10 3.54 -1.63
CA SER A 5 -7.83 3.77 -2.88
C SER A 5 -7.36 2.91 -4.05
N ASP A 6 -6.13 2.38 -3.99
CA ASP A 6 -5.52 1.51 -4.99
C ASP A 6 -5.45 0.04 -4.54
N TYR A 7 -6.08 -0.31 -3.41
CA TYR A 7 -6.20 -1.71 -3.01
C TYR A 7 -7.11 -2.48 -3.97
N ASN A 8 -6.59 -3.57 -4.50
CA ASN A 8 -7.25 -4.42 -5.50
C ASN A 8 -7.29 -5.89 -5.04
N GLY A 9 -7.18 -6.15 -3.73
CA GLY A 9 -7.35 -7.50 -3.20
C GLY A 9 -8.82 -7.91 -3.14
N TYR A 10 -9.06 -9.13 -2.69
CA TYR A 10 -10.39 -9.73 -2.62
C TYR A 10 -10.83 -9.92 -1.17
N ASP A 11 -12.14 -10.03 -0.98
CA ASP A 11 -12.81 -10.34 0.29
C ASP A 11 -13.76 -11.54 0.02
N LEU A 12 -13.28 -12.74 0.33
CA LEU A 12 -14.02 -13.99 0.19
C LEU A 12 -15.02 -14.18 1.35
N GLY A 13 -14.69 -13.66 2.54
CA GLY A 13 -15.51 -13.74 3.75
C GLY A 13 -16.71 -12.81 3.78
N ARG A 14 -16.71 -11.77 2.93
CA ARG A 14 -17.70 -10.69 2.85
C ARG A 14 -17.87 -9.91 4.15
N ASP A 15 -16.79 -9.72 4.90
CA ASP A 15 -16.79 -8.95 6.15
C ASP A 15 -16.38 -7.47 5.94
N GLY A 16 -16.04 -7.10 4.71
CA GLY A 16 -15.59 -5.74 4.35
C GLY A 16 -14.10 -5.50 4.60
N VAL A 17 -13.34 -6.53 4.97
CA VAL A 17 -11.88 -6.54 5.10
C VAL A 17 -11.29 -7.39 3.98
N GLY A 18 -10.20 -6.92 3.39
CA GLY A 18 -9.50 -7.65 2.37
C GLY A 18 -8.66 -8.80 2.93
N ASP A 19 -8.70 -9.96 2.28
CA ASP A 19 -7.96 -11.17 2.66
C ASP A 19 -6.45 -11.09 2.30
N VAL A 20 -6.06 -10.11 1.48
CA VAL A 20 -4.67 -9.93 1.01
C VAL A 20 -4.06 -8.71 1.71
N PRO A 21 -2.91 -8.84 2.38
CA PRO A 21 -2.23 -7.70 2.98
C PRO A 21 -1.89 -6.62 1.96
N TYR A 22 -2.21 -5.36 2.28
CA TYR A 22 -1.83 -4.21 1.47
C TYR A 22 -0.46 -3.68 1.89
N HIS A 23 0.40 -3.38 0.91
CA HIS A 23 1.76 -2.89 1.15
C HIS A 23 1.86 -1.43 0.64
N PRO A 24 1.73 -0.42 1.54
CA PRO A 24 1.76 0.99 1.16
C PRO A 24 3.13 1.49 0.69
N VAL A 25 4.20 0.76 0.99
CA VAL A 25 5.57 1.20 0.72
C VAL A 25 6.17 0.37 -0.42
N LYS A 26 6.68 1.07 -1.43
CA LYS A 26 7.46 0.48 -2.53
C LYS A 26 8.95 0.43 -2.16
N LEU A 27 9.70 -0.53 -2.70
CA LEU A 27 11.16 -0.64 -2.57
C LEU A 27 11.86 0.65 -2.98
N PHE A 28 11.35 1.36 -4.00
CA PHE A 28 11.93 2.64 -4.42
C PHE A 28 11.94 3.70 -3.30
N ASN A 29 10.96 3.67 -2.38
CA ASN A 29 10.95 4.59 -1.24
C ASN A 29 12.15 4.37 -0.32
N TYR A 30 12.58 3.11 -0.17
CA TYR A 30 13.79 2.78 0.59
C TYR A 30 15.06 3.30 -0.10
N VAL A 31 15.13 3.20 -1.44
CA VAL A 31 16.24 3.74 -2.23
C VAL A 31 16.34 5.25 -2.06
N VAL A 32 15.23 5.98 -2.23
CA VAL A 32 15.20 7.45 -2.08
C VAL A 32 15.50 7.88 -0.65
N ASN A 33 15.04 7.14 0.35
CA ASN A 33 15.33 7.44 1.77
C ASN A 33 16.84 7.41 2.05
N ARG A 34 17.57 6.48 1.43
CA ARG A 34 19.04 6.38 1.56
C ARG A 34 19.81 7.28 0.60
N THR A 35 19.23 7.59 -0.57
CA THR A 35 19.88 8.33 -1.64
C THR A 35 18.86 9.30 -2.26
N PRO A 36 18.71 10.51 -1.70
CA PRO A 36 17.72 11.49 -2.16
C PRO A 36 17.86 11.86 -3.64
N GLU A 37 19.08 11.78 -4.20
CA GLU A 37 19.38 12.05 -5.61
C GLU A 37 18.65 11.08 -6.55
N ALA A 38 18.29 9.89 -6.08
CA ALA A 38 17.51 8.92 -6.84
C ALA A 38 16.12 9.42 -7.21
N MET A 39 15.62 10.51 -6.60
CA MET A 39 14.34 11.15 -6.95
C MET A 39 14.20 11.48 -8.44
N VAL A 40 15.30 11.74 -9.14
CA VAL A 40 15.30 11.99 -10.59
C VAL A 40 14.74 10.81 -11.39
N LEU A 41 14.79 9.59 -10.84
CA LEU A 41 14.34 8.36 -11.48
C LEU A 41 12.85 8.07 -11.29
N LEU A 42 12.10 8.88 -10.53
CA LEU A 42 10.72 8.60 -10.09
C LEU A 42 9.75 8.23 -11.24
N ARG A 43 9.96 8.77 -12.44
CA ARG A 43 9.16 8.50 -13.64
C ARG A 43 9.91 7.75 -14.74
N SER A 44 11.01 7.10 -14.39
CA SER A 44 11.83 6.32 -15.33
C SER A 44 11.28 4.91 -15.52
N LEU A 45 11.65 4.29 -16.64
CA LEU A 45 11.37 2.87 -16.90
C LEU A 45 11.92 1.95 -15.80
N PHE A 46 13.04 2.33 -15.16
CA PHE A 46 13.64 1.59 -14.06
C PHE A 46 12.67 1.43 -12.88
N VAL A 47 12.00 2.52 -12.46
CA VAL A 47 11.02 2.48 -11.38
C VAL A 47 9.78 1.67 -11.77
N SER A 48 9.34 1.77 -13.02
CA SER A 48 8.23 0.95 -13.53
C SER A 48 8.54 -0.55 -13.46
N LEU A 49 9.75 -0.95 -13.85
CA LEU A 49 10.18 -2.35 -13.78
C LEU A 49 10.33 -2.82 -12.34
N LEU A 50 10.85 -1.97 -11.45
CA LEU A 50 10.97 -2.27 -10.02
C LEU A 50 9.59 -2.53 -9.39
N ASN A 51 8.62 -1.65 -9.64
CA ASN A 51 7.25 -1.80 -9.16
C ASN A 51 6.57 -3.05 -9.72
N PHE A 52 6.83 -3.40 -10.98
CA PHE A 52 6.33 -4.64 -11.59
C PHE A 52 6.96 -5.87 -10.92
N SER A 53 8.28 -5.85 -10.67
CA SER A 53 9.00 -6.92 -9.99
C SER A 53 8.45 -7.17 -8.58
N GLU A 54 8.11 -6.13 -7.82
CA GLU A 54 7.46 -6.29 -6.50
C GLU A 54 6.09 -6.95 -6.59
N LYS A 55 5.32 -6.64 -7.64
CA LYS A 55 3.98 -7.23 -7.84
C LYS A 55 4.06 -8.73 -8.13
N VAL A 56 5.08 -9.17 -8.86
CA VAL A 56 5.28 -10.59 -9.22
C VAL A 56 6.11 -11.36 -8.18
N SER A 57 6.96 -10.66 -7.42
CA SER A 57 7.86 -11.21 -6.41
C SER A 57 7.93 -10.28 -5.19
N PRO A 58 6.97 -10.39 -4.25
CA PRO A 58 6.86 -9.48 -3.11
C PRO A 58 7.98 -9.59 -2.07
N SER A 59 8.90 -10.55 -2.23
CA SER A 59 10.03 -10.80 -1.31
C SER A 59 11.13 -9.73 -1.33
N LEU A 60 11.09 -8.80 -2.28
CA LEU A 60 12.16 -7.82 -2.53
C LEU A 60 12.10 -6.58 -1.64
N THR A 61 10.92 -6.27 -1.09
CA THR A 61 10.74 -5.12 -0.18
C THR A 61 10.93 -5.60 1.26
N PRO A 62 11.85 -5.00 2.05
CA PRO A 62 11.93 -5.29 3.48
C PRO A 62 10.56 -5.04 4.12
N ALA A 63 10.06 -6.03 4.88
CA ALA A 63 8.66 -6.15 5.33
C ALA A 63 8.26 -5.17 6.46
N ASN A 64 8.53 -3.88 6.30
CA ASN A 64 8.48 -2.95 7.42
C ASN A 64 7.04 -2.48 7.72
N VAL A 65 6.17 -2.44 6.71
CA VAL A 65 4.81 -1.89 6.82
C VAL A 65 3.88 -2.63 5.86
N ALA A 66 3.08 -3.53 6.40
CA ALA A 66 1.94 -4.14 5.72
C ALA A 66 0.68 -3.88 6.53
N ASP A 67 -0.42 -3.55 5.85
CA ASP A 67 -1.76 -3.53 6.43
C ASP A 67 -2.39 -4.89 6.19
N ASN A 68 -2.46 -5.71 7.24
CA ASN A 68 -3.02 -7.07 7.17
C ASN A 68 -4.55 -7.09 7.19
N ALA A 69 -5.20 -5.94 7.40
CA ALA A 69 -6.66 -5.82 7.42
C ALA A 69 -7.11 -4.55 6.66
N PRO A 70 -6.81 -4.46 5.34
CA PRO A 70 -7.22 -3.33 4.53
C PRO A 70 -8.75 -3.35 4.36
N PHE A 71 -9.41 -2.22 4.58
CA PHE A 71 -10.85 -2.11 4.35
C PHE A 71 -11.18 -2.02 2.85
N MET A 72 -12.22 -2.72 2.44
CA MET A 72 -12.71 -2.72 1.06
C MET A 72 -13.35 -1.39 0.65
N GLN A 73 -13.84 -0.61 1.62
CA GLN A 73 -14.50 0.66 1.40
C GLN A 73 -14.05 1.72 2.39
N LYS A 74 -14.16 2.98 1.97
CA LYS A 74 -13.85 4.12 2.83
C LYS A 74 -14.80 4.15 4.03
N LEU A 75 -14.24 4.24 5.23
CA LEU A 75 -15.03 4.49 6.44
C LEU A 75 -15.68 5.88 6.35
N ASN A 76 -17.00 5.92 6.34
CA ASN A 76 -17.76 7.15 6.52
C ASN A 76 -17.93 7.40 8.03
N PHE A 77 -17.07 8.24 8.60
CA PHE A 77 -17.30 8.75 9.93
C PHE A 77 -18.48 9.73 9.88
N SER A 78 -19.70 9.25 10.14
CA SER A 78 -20.84 10.15 10.33
C SER A 78 -20.56 11.01 11.57
N LYS A 79 -20.76 12.33 11.46
CA LYS A 79 -20.52 13.34 12.50
C LYS A 79 -21.49 13.26 13.69
N ASP A 80 -22.19 12.15 13.87
CA ASP A 80 -23.32 12.04 14.80
C ASP A 80 -22.93 11.65 16.24
N LYS A 81 -21.65 11.79 16.60
CA LYS A 81 -21.22 11.65 18.00
C LYS A 81 -20.85 13.03 18.56
N PRO A 82 -21.56 13.54 19.58
CA PRO A 82 -21.14 14.75 20.25
C PRO A 82 -19.75 14.50 20.86
N ALA A 83 -18.84 15.44 20.63
CA ALA A 83 -17.60 15.51 21.38
C ALA A 83 -17.98 15.73 22.85
N TYR A 84 -17.71 14.73 23.70
CA TYR A 84 -17.65 14.95 25.15
C TYR A 84 -16.37 15.70 25.49
#